data_AF-A0A239PGP9-F1
#
_entry.id   AF-A0A239PGP9-F1
#
_cell.length_a   1.000
_cell.length_b   1.000
_cell.length_c   1.000
_cell.angle_alpha   90.00
_cell.angle_beta   90.00
_cell.angle_gamma   90.00
#
_symmetry.space_group_name_H-M   'P 1'
#
loop_
_entity.id
_entity.type
_entity.pdbx_description
1 polymer ?
#
loop_
_entity_poly.entity_id
_entity_poly.type
_entity_poly.pdbx_seq_one_letter_code
_entity_poly.pdbx_strand_id
1 'polypeptide(L)' 'MSTQTLFKSTPDTAEPTELLAALAALPADHPSRATLRDRTIEAWLPLANHLAHRYSGRGEPTDDLL' A
#
# COMPACT_ATOMS: atom_id res chain seq x y z
N MET A 1 32.90 -1.84 -1.97
CA MET A 1 32.61 -2.81 -0.89
C MET A 1 31.25 -2.44 -0.32
N SER A 2 30.17 -3.04 -0.86
CA SER A 2 29.30 -4.04 -0.19
C SER A 2 28.94 -3.62 1.25
N THR A 3 27.69 -3.37 1.58
CA THR A 3 26.62 -4.38 1.61
C THR A 3 25.23 -3.80 1.30
N GLN A 4 24.65 -4.21 0.17
CA GLN A 4 23.22 -4.09 -0.09
C GLN A 4 22.52 -5.22 0.65
N THR A 5 21.94 -4.93 1.82
CA THR A 5 21.08 -5.87 2.54
C THR A 5 19.84 -6.10 1.70
N LEU A 6 19.82 -7.21 0.98
CA LEU A 6 18.69 -7.71 0.22
C LEU A 6 17.61 -8.16 1.22
N PHE A 7 16.74 -7.25 1.64
CA PHE A 7 15.50 -7.60 2.33
C PHE A 7 14.55 -8.19 1.29
N LYS A 8 14.70 -9.48 1.04
CA LYS A 8 13.82 -10.23 0.15
C LYS A 8 12.60 -10.65 0.96
N SER A 9 11.81 -9.68 1.41
CA SER A 9 10.48 -9.97 1.92
C SER A 9 9.64 -10.54 0.79
N THR A 10 9.08 -11.70 1.02
CA THR A 10 7.98 -12.21 0.21
C THR A 10 6.93 -11.10 0.11
N PRO A 11 6.53 -10.69 -1.10
CA PRO A 11 5.67 -9.52 -1.28
C PRO A 11 4.28 -9.67 -0.65
N ASP A 12 3.90 -10.88 -0.23
CA ASP A 12 2.67 -11.19 0.50
C ASP A 12 2.73 -10.80 1.99
N THR A 13 3.92 -10.58 2.54
CA THR A 13 4.16 -10.28 3.98
C THR A 13 4.92 -8.97 4.19
N ALA A 14 5.19 -8.23 3.12
CA ALA A 14 5.88 -6.94 3.20
C ALA A 14 4.99 -5.90 3.90
N GLU A 15 5.59 -5.09 4.75
CA GLU A 15 4.87 -4.02 5.45
C GLU A 15 4.33 -2.99 4.42
N PRO A 16 3.15 -2.39 4.62
CA PRO A 16 2.56 -1.45 3.65
C PRO A 16 3.48 -0.29 3.25
N THR A 17 4.34 0.14 4.18
CA THR A 17 5.35 1.19 3.95
C THR A 17 6.48 0.72 3.02
N GLU A 18 6.86 -0.55 3.08
CA GLU A 18 7.91 -1.12 2.23
C GLU A 18 7.42 -1.29 0.79
N LEU A 19 6.16 -1.70 0.61
CA LEU A 19 5.51 -1.76 -0.71
C LEU A 19 5.46 -0.36 -1.36
N LEU A 20 5.12 0.66 -0.58
CA LEU A 20 5.11 2.05 -1.05
C LEU A 20 6.51 2.54 -1.44
N ALA A 21 7.53 2.25 -0.61
CA ALA A 21 8.92 2.59 -0.91
C ALA A 21 9.42 1.90 -2.19
N ALA A 22 9.10 0.62 -2.38
CA ALA A 22 9.43 -0.14 -3.57
C ALA A 22 8.72 0.43 -4.82
N LEU A 23 7.45 0.84 -4.71
CA LEU A 23 6.71 1.49 -5.80
C LEU A 23 7.32 2.83 -6.19
N ALA A 24 7.74 3.64 -5.21
CA ALA A 24 8.38 4.93 -5.43
C ALA A 24 9.75 4.80 -6.11
N ALA A 25 10.47 3.70 -5.85
CA ALA A 25 11.79 3.44 -6.44
C ALA A 25 11.73 2.96 -7.91
N LEU A 26 10.59 2.44 -8.37
CA LEU A 26 10.45 2.01 -9.77
C LEU A 26 10.32 3.21 -10.72
N PRO A 27 10.83 3.12 -11.96
CA PRO A 27 10.46 4.00 -13.05
C PRO A 27 8.95 3.98 -13.34
N ALA A 28 8.42 5.04 -13.95
CA ALA A 28 6.99 5.18 -14.24
C ALA A 28 6.49 4.15 -15.27
N ASP A 29 7.36 3.75 -16.21
CA ASP A 29 7.12 2.82 -17.31
C ASP A 29 7.48 1.37 -16.98
N HIS A 30 7.94 1.10 -15.75
CA HIS A 30 8.35 -0.24 -15.38
C HIS A 30 7.15 -1.21 -15.38
N PRO A 31 7.23 -2.37 -16.06
CA PRO A 31 6.08 -3.27 -16.22
C PRO A 31 5.50 -3.79 -14.90
N SER A 32 6.35 -3.97 -13.87
CA SER A 32 5.91 -4.40 -12.53
C SER A 32 5.25 -3.31 -11.68
N ARG A 33 5.25 -2.04 -12.14
CA ARG A 33 4.70 -0.91 -11.37
C ARG A 33 3.21 -1.07 -11.11
N ALA A 34 2.45 -1.55 -12.09
CA ALA A 34 1.00 -1.76 -11.96
C ALA A 34 0.68 -2.77 -10.85
N THR A 35 1.29 -3.96 -10.91
CA THR A 35 1.10 -5.00 -9.89
C THR A 35 1.52 -4.56 -8.50
N LEU A 36 2.64 -3.83 -8.39
CA LEU A 36 3.13 -3.36 -7.10
C LEU A 36 2.24 -2.25 -6.52
N ARG A 37 1.68 -1.39 -7.37
CA ARG A 37 0.69 -0.38 -6.96
C ARG A 37 -0.57 -1.04 -6.40
N ASP A 38 -1.12 -2.03 -7.08
CA ASP A 38 -2.36 -2.69 -6.66
C ASP A 38 -2.17 -3.37 -5.29
N ARG A 39 -1.04 -4.06 -5.09
CA ARG A 39 -0.66 -4.62 -3.78
C ARG A 39 -0.47 -3.56 -2.70
N THR A 40 0.13 -2.43 -3.04
CA THR A 40 0.29 -1.31 -2.10
C THR A 40 -1.09 -0.82 -1.67
N ILE A 41 -2.02 -0.60 -2.61
CA ILE A 41 -3.39 -0.17 -2.29
C ILE A 41 -4.07 -1.17 -1.36
N GLU A 42 -4.06 -2.46 -1.70
CA GLU A 42 -4.67 -3.53 -0.90
C GLU A 42 -4.11 -3.58 0.53
N ALA A 43 -2.80 -3.42 0.70
CA ALA A 43 -2.15 -3.42 2.00
C ALA A 43 -2.57 -2.25 2.90
N TRP A 44 -2.97 -1.11 2.32
CA TRP A 44 -3.43 0.07 3.07
C TRP A 44 -4.95 0.10 3.31
N LEU A 45 -5.74 -0.80 2.70
CA LEU A 45 -7.20 -0.85 2.87
C LEU A 45 -7.65 -0.98 4.33
N PRO A 46 -7.03 -1.81 5.20
CA PRO A 46 -7.47 -1.91 6.59
C PRO A 46 -7.36 -0.58 7.36
N LEU A 47 -6.32 0.21 7.09
CA LEU A 47 -6.16 1.52 7.71
C LEU A 47 -7.17 2.52 7.14
N ALA A 48 -7.37 2.53 5.82
CA ALA A 48 -8.39 3.37 5.18
C ALA A 48 -9.79 3.07 5.76
N ASN A 49 -10.14 1.79 5.91
CA ASN A 49 -11.38 1.35 6.54
C ASN A 49 -11.49 1.82 8.00
N HIS A 50 -10.40 1.71 8.77
CA HIS A 50 -10.37 2.19 10.15
C HIS A 50 -10.61 3.71 10.24
N LEU A 51 -9.97 4.48 9.35
CA LEU A 51 -10.15 5.93 9.27
C LEU A 51 -11.59 6.29 8.84
N ALA A 52 -12.11 5.63 7.81
CA ALA A 52 -13.47 5.82 7.34
C ALA A 52 -14.49 5.55 8.46
N HIS A 53 -14.32 4.44 9.20
CA HIS A 53 -15.19 4.13 10.33
C HIS A 53 -15.11 5.17 11.45
N ARG A 54 -13.91 5.69 11.76
CA ARG A 54 -13.71 6.73 12.77
C ARG A 54 -14.42 8.04 12.41
N TYR A 55 -14.54 8.36 11.13
CA TYR A 55 -15.20 9.57 10.66
C TYR A 55 -16.65 9.33 10.18
N SER A 56 -17.09 8.07 10.08
CA SER A 56 -18.48 7.68 9.91
C SER A 56 -19.27 8.01 11.20
N GLY A 57 -20.42 8.69 11.06
CA GLY A 57 -21.19 9.21 12.21
C GLY A 57 -21.47 10.72 12.18
N ARG A 58 -21.05 11.44 11.13
CA ARG A 58 -21.45 12.84 10.88
C ARG A 58 -22.67 13.02 9.97
N GLY A 59 -23.36 11.93 9.59
CA GLY A 59 -24.64 11.97 8.88
C GLY A 59 -24.67 11.42 7.45
N GLU A 60 -23.57 10.86 6.94
CA GLU A 60 -23.49 10.21 5.61
C GLU A 60 -23.23 8.69 5.76
N PRO A 61 -23.81 7.82 4.90
CA PRO A 61 -23.62 6.37 4.95
C PRO A 61 -22.17 5.95 4.68
N THR A 62 -21.72 4.89 5.36
CA THR A 62 -20.34 4.38 5.26
C THR A 62 -19.94 3.93 3.85
N ASP A 63 -20.92 3.55 3.01
CA ASP A 63 -20.70 3.06 1.64
C ASP A 63 -20.23 4.14 0.65
N ASP A 64 -20.40 5.43 0.95
CA ASP A 64 -19.94 6.54 0.09
C ASP A 64 -18.50 7.00 0.41
N LEU A 65 -17.84 6.42 1.41
CA LEU A 65 -16.49 6.79 1.87
C LEU A 65 -15.37 5.82 1.42
N LEU A 66 -15.71 4.76 0.68
CA LEU A 66 -14.81 3.74 0.13
C LEU A 66 -14.68 3.89 -1.39
#